data_AF-A0A165XCG5-F1
#
_entry.id   AF-A0A165XCG5-F1
#
_cell.length_a   1.000
_cell.length_b   1.000
_cell.length_c   1.000
_cell.angle_alpha   90.00
_cell.angle_beta   90.00
_cell.angle_gamma   90.00
#
_symmetry.space_group_name_H-M   'P 1'
#
loop_
_entity.id
_entity.type
_entity.pdbx_description
1 polymer ?
#
loop_
_entity_poly.entity_id
_entity_poly.type
_entity_poly.pdbx_seq_one_letter_code
_entity_poly.pdbx_strand_id
1 'polypeptide(L)'
;MLSPFWARELAHAGRDLSPVSLEDVSKQEMDAFLSMLYPSAAKDRDSKTVTDWSAILRLATMWQFQEQRELAIAALESLASPLEKLVLARAHGVEPWLHPAFVALCMRRTTLSLQEAATLSLQDTLHIMAAREAL
;
A
#
# COMPACT_ATOMS: atom_id res chain seq x y z
N MET A 1 18.04 -0.84 6.29
CA MET A 1 17.17 -1.41 7.36
C MET A 1 17.23 -0.60 8.69
N LEU A 2 16.92 0.70 8.67
CA LEU A 2 16.68 1.46 9.91
C LEU A 2 15.50 2.41 9.67
N SER A 3 14.43 2.25 10.44
CA SER A 3 13.27 3.13 10.44
C SER A 3 13.55 4.35 11.32
N PRO A 4 13.54 5.58 10.77
CA PRO A 4 13.68 6.80 11.57
C PRO A 4 12.50 7.02 12.53
N PHE A 5 11.33 6.47 12.20
CA PHE A 5 10.17 6.46 13.09
C PHE A 5 10.49 5.70 14.38
N TRP A 6 10.85 4.42 14.27
CA TRP A 6 11.15 3.59 15.44
C TRP A 6 12.43 4.04 16.14
N ALA A 7 13.42 4.57 15.43
CA ALA A 7 14.60 5.15 16.07
C ALA A 7 14.22 6.29 17.04
N ARG A 8 13.26 7.14 16.67
CA ARG A 8 12.76 8.21 17.56
C ARG A 8 11.86 7.67 18.67
N GLU A 9 10.92 6.80 18.30
CA GLU A 9 9.93 6.24 19.22
C GLU A 9 10.58 5.40 20.35
N LEU A 10 11.70 4.74 20.04
CA LEU A 10 12.44 3.91 20.98
C LEU A 10 13.53 4.69 21.75
N ALA A 11 13.92 5.90 21.31
CA ALA A 11 15.04 6.66 21.88
C ALA A 11 14.72 7.46 23.16
N HIS A 12 13.49 7.41 23.67
CA HIS A 12 13.11 8.15 24.88
C HIS A 12 13.91 7.67 26.12
N ALA A 13 14.65 8.59 26.75
CA ALA A 13 15.34 8.31 28.00
C ALA A 13 14.31 7.99 29.10
N GLY A 14 14.46 6.84 29.76
CA GLY A 14 13.51 6.35 30.77
C GLY A 14 12.42 5.43 30.25
N ARG A 15 12.55 4.90 29.01
CA ARG A 15 11.64 3.88 28.50
C ARG A 15 11.70 2.63 29.38
N ASP A 16 10.60 2.31 30.03
CA ASP A 16 10.40 0.99 30.62
C ASP A 16 10.28 -0.06 29.51
N LEU A 17 10.58 -1.33 29.79
CA LEU A 17 10.46 -2.46 28.85
C LEU A 17 9.00 -2.81 28.52
N SER A 18 8.09 -1.86 28.72
CA SER A 18 6.67 -1.99 28.44
C SER A 18 6.44 -2.18 26.93
N PRO A 19 5.55 -3.11 26.53
CA PRO A 19 5.26 -3.37 25.13
C PRO A 19 4.60 -2.15 24.47
N VAL A 20 4.92 -1.93 23.19
CA VAL A 20 4.26 -0.89 22.38
C VAL A 20 2.95 -1.44 21.84
N SER A 21 1.84 -0.77 22.14
CA SER A 21 0.53 -1.10 21.56
C SER A 21 0.40 -0.51 20.16
N LEU A 22 -0.09 -1.31 19.21
CA LEU A 22 -0.32 -0.92 17.81
C LEU A 22 -1.80 -1.12 17.48
N GLU A 23 -2.63 -0.14 17.82
CA GLU A 23 -4.10 -0.26 17.69
C GLU A 23 -4.58 -0.23 16.23
N ASP A 24 -3.85 0.49 15.36
CA ASP A 24 -4.19 0.67 13.93
C ASP A 24 -3.52 -0.36 12.99
N VAL A 25 -2.97 -1.45 13.55
CA VAL A 25 -2.27 -2.49 12.79
C VAL A 25 -2.86 -3.85 13.10
N SER A 26 -3.42 -4.50 12.09
CA SER A 26 -3.92 -5.87 12.24
C SER A 26 -2.76 -6.87 12.34
N LYS A 27 -3.05 -8.02 12.95
CA LYS A 27 -2.08 -9.13 13.05
C LYS A 27 -1.58 -9.57 11.68
N GLN A 28 -2.49 -9.65 10.70
CA GLN A 28 -2.14 -10.06 9.34
C GLN A 28 -1.17 -9.09 8.67
N GLU A 29 -1.36 -7.78 8.87
CA GLU A 29 -0.47 -6.77 8.29
C GLU A 29 0.91 -6.81 8.93
N MET A 30 0.95 -6.97 10.25
CA MET A 30 2.21 -7.17 10.97
C MET A 30 2.92 -8.44 10.51
N ASP A 31 2.20 -9.56 10.37
CA ASP A 31 2.77 -10.81 9.88
C ASP A 31 3.34 -10.69 8.46
N ALA A 32 2.61 -10.01 7.56
CA ALA A 32 3.08 -9.74 6.20
C ALA A 32 4.37 -8.91 6.23
N PHE A 33 4.41 -7.83 7.02
CA PHE A 33 5.58 -6.95 7.14
C PHE A 33 6.79 -7.64 7.77
N LEU A 34 6.60 -8.36 8.89
CA LEU A 34 7.67 -9.12 9.54
C LEU A 34 8.19 -10.26 8.66
N SER A 35 7.33 -10.92 7.90
CA SER A 35 7.77 -11.97 6.95
C SER A 35 8.69 -11.45 5.85
N MET A 36 8.58 -10.16 5.52
CA MET A 36 9.43 -9.50 4.54
C MET A 36 10.74 -9.02 5.18
N LEU A 37 10.72 -8.54 6.43
CA LEU A 37 11.94 -8.14 7.16
C LEU A 37 12.80 -9.34 7.58
N TYR A 38 12.15 -10.45 7.95
CA TYR A 38 12.78 -11.66 8.46
C TYR A 38 12.35 -12.85 7.59
N PRO A 39 12.87 -12.92 6.35
CA PRO A 39 12.57 -14.03 5.45
C PRO A 39 13.05 -15.33 6.10
N SER A 40 12.19 -16.36 6.04
CA SER A 40 12.50 -17.70 6.50
C SER A 40 12.28 -18.66 5.35
N ALA A 41 13.15 -19.68 5.23
CA ALA A 41 13.11 -20.64 4.13
C ALA A 41 11.77 -21.37 3.94
N ALA A 42 10.92 -21.39 4.98
CA ALA A 42 9.57 -21.93 4.92
C ALA A 42 8.54 -20.92 4.34
N LYS A 43 8.64 -19.63 4.70
CA LYS A 43 7.73 -18.57 4.23
C LYS A 43 8.11 -17.99 2.86
N ASP A 44 9.37 -18.15 2.42
CA ASP A 44 9.82 -17.72 1.09
C ASP A 44 9.22 -18.55 -0.06
N ARG A 45 8.57 -19.67 0.24
CA ARG A 45 7.91 -20.52 -0.75
C ARG A 45 6.55 -19.98 -1.20
N ASP A 46 5.92 -19.13 -0.40
CA ASP A 46 4.61 -18.55 -0.71
C ASP A 46 4.78 -17.19 -1.40
N SER A 47 4.29 -17.07 -2.64
CA SER A 47 4.26 -15.78 -3.33
C SER A 47 3.27 -14.85 -2.62
N LYS A 48 3.76 -13.72 -2.11
CA LYS A 48 2.94 -12.70 -1.45
C LYS A 48 1.87 -12.15 -2.40
N THR A 49 0.65 -11.98 -1.88
CA THR A 49 -0.51 -11.47 -2.62
C THR A 49 -0.49 -9.95 -2.73
N VAL A 50 -1.38 -9.37 -3.55
CA VAL A 50 -1.60 -7.90 -3.59
C VAL A 50 -1.96 -7.37 -2.20
N THR A 51 -2.77 -8.09 -1.43
CA THR A 51 -3.14 -7.74 -0.06
C THR A 51 -1.92 -7.68 0.85
N ASP A 52 -1.03 -8.67 0.78
CA ASP A 52 0.19 -8.71 1.59
C ASP A 52 1.13 -7.55 1.22
N TRP A 53 1.34 -7.30 -0.06
CA TRP A 53 2.17 -6.18 -0.50
C TRP A 53 1.57 -4.82 -0.18
N SER A 54 0.24 -4.69 -0.21
CA SER A 54 -0.47 -3.48 0.21
C SER A 54 -0.28 -3.21 1.70
N ALA A 55 -0.36 -4.26 2.54
CA ALA A 55 -0.06 -4.19 3.96
C ALA A 55 1.39 -3.76 4.21
N ILE A 56 2.34 -4.36 3.48
CA ILE A 56 3.75 -4.01 3.57
C ILE A 56 3.97 -2.55 3.17
N LEU A 57 3.37 -2.10 2.06
CA LEU A 57 3.46 -0.71 1.59
C LEU A 57 2.93 0.27 2.64
N ARG A 58 1.78 -0.02 3.26
CA ARG A 58 1.20 0.81 4.31
C ARG A 58 2.15 0.94 5.50
N LEU A 59 2.58 -0.19 6.07
CA LEU A 59 3.42 -0.19 7.27
C LEU A 59 4.81 0.37 7.00
N ALA A 60 5.38 0.09 5.83
CA ALA A 60 6.64 0.69 5.40
C ALA A 60 6.55 2.22 5.27
N THR A 61 5.44 2.72 4.74
CA THR A 61 5.20 4.17 4.63
C THR A 61 4.97 4.80 6.01
N MET A 62 4.11 4.20 6.84
CA MET A 62 3.79 4.66 8.20
C MET A 62 5.03 4.72 9.09
N TRP A 63 5.84 3.66 9.09
CA TRP A 63 7.04 3.57 9.91
C TRP A 63 8.31 4.03 9.18
N GLN A 64 8.20 4.67 8.01
CA GLN A 64 9.34 5.25 7.30
C GLN A 64 10.47 4.24 6.98
N PHE A 65 10.11 3.00 6.62
CA PHE A 65 11.03 2.01 6.07
C PHE A 65 11.15 2.18 4.55
N GLN A 66 12.07 3.05 4.11
CA GLN A 66 12.17 3.45 2.71
C GLN A 66 12.49 2.28 1.76
N GLU A 67 13.47 1.44 2.08
CA GLU A 67 13.86 0.28 1.26
C GLU A 67 12.67 -0.68 1.05
N GLN A 68 11.94 -0.95 2.13
CA GLN A 68 10.79 -1.84 2.13
C GLN A 68 9.59 -1.25 1.39
N ARG A 69 9.42 0.08 1.48
CA ARG A 69 8.43 0.81 0.72
C ARG A 69 8.71 0.69 -0.79
N GLU A 70 9.95 0.90 -1.21
CA GLU A 70 10.36 0.76 -2.61
C GLU A 70 10.18 -0.66 -3.13
N LEU A 71 10.53 -1.66 -2.31
CA LEU A 71 10.31 -3.07 -2.65
C LEU A 71 8.82 -3.39 -2.85
N ALA A 72 7.95 -2.90 -1.96
CA ALA A 72 6.52 -3.12 -2.07
C ALA A 72 5.92 -2.43 -3.31
N ILE A 73 6.37 -1.22 -3.63
CA ILE A 73 6.00 -0.52 -4.87
C ILE A 73 6.42 -1.36 -6.09
N ALA A 74 7.66 -1.83 -6.14
CA ALA A 74 8.15 -2.63 -7.25
C ALA A 74 7.35 -3.94 -7.44
N ALA A 75 6.97 -4.61 -6.35
CA ALA A 75 6.15 -5.82 -6.41
C ALA A 75 4.72 -5.52 -6.90
N LEU A 76 4.08 -4.48 -6.37
CA LEU A 76 2.74 -4.07 -6.74
C LEU A 76 2.64 -3.52 -8.17
N GLU A 77 3.74 -3.03 -8.74
CA GLU A 77 3.79 -2.54 -10.12
C GLU A 77 3.30 -3.60 -11.12
N SER A 78 3.63 -4.87 -10.90
CA SER A 78 3.18 -5.96 -11.80
C SER A 78 1.92 -6.67 -11.31
N LEU A 79 1.66 -6.66 -10.00
CA LEU A 79 0.58 -7.43 -9.39
C LEU A 79 -0.76 -6.68 -9.28
N ALA A 80 -0.72 -5.38 -9.00
CA ALA A 80 -1.92 -4.60 -8.71
C ALA A 80 -2.64 -4.16 -10.01
N SER A 81 -3.97 -4.24 -9.99
CA SER A 81 -4.83 -3.68 -11.03
C SER A 81 -4.74 -2.14 -11.08
N PRO A 82 -5.15 -1.50 -12.18
CA PRO A 82 -5.17 -0.03 -12.26
C PRO A 82 -5.98 0.61 -11.13
N LEU A 83 -7.09 0.00 -10.71
CA LEU A 83 -7.89 0.52 -9.61
C LEU A 83 -7.13 0.46 -8.29
N GLU A 84 -6.55 -0.70 -7.96
CA GLU A 84 -5.76 -0.88 -6.74
C GLU A 84 -4.55 0.06 -6.72
N LYS A 85 -3.85 0.22 -7.85
CA LYS A 85 -2.75 1.18 -7.98
C LYS A 85 -3.22 2.60 -7.70
N LEU A 86 -4.37 3.03 -8.21
CA LEU A 86 -4.91 4.36 -7.95
C LEU A 86 -5.20 4.56 -6.45
N VAL A 87 -5.88 3.59 -5.82
CA VAL A 87 -6.23 3.64 -4.39
C VAL A 87 -4.96 3.67 -3.52
N LEU A 88 -4.02 2.76 -3.77
CA LEU A 88 -2.75 2.67 -3.02
C LEU A 88 -1.89 3.92 -3.22
N ALA A 89 -1.84 4.46 -4.44
CA ALA A 89 -1.11 5.67 -4.74
C ALA A 89 -1.63 6.88 -3.97
N ARG A 90 -2.96 7.02 -3.87
CA ARG A 90 -3.60 8.07 -3.06
C ARG A 90 -3.32 7.87 -1.58
N ALA A 91 -3.43 6.63 -1.09
CA ALA A 91 -3.25 6.33 0.33
C ALA A 91 -1.80 6.46 0.83
N HIS A 92 -0.81 6.19 -0.03
CA HIS A 92 0.60 6.06 0.37
C HIS A 92 1.57 6.97 -0.40
N GLY A 93 1.05 7.91 -1.19
CA GLY A 93 1.86 8.88 -1.94
C GLY A 93 2.75 8.21 -2.98
N VAL A 94 2.16 7.41 -3.88
CA VAL A 94 2.89 6.79 -5.01
C VAL A 94 2.50 7.51 -6.30
N GLU A 95 3.01 8.73 -6.47
CA GLU A 95 2.65 9.63 -7.57
C GLU A 95 2.81 9.01 -8.97
N PRO A 96 3.87 8.22 -9.27
CA PRO A 96 4.06 7.63 -10.60
C PRO A 96 2.89 6.74 -11.06
N TRP A 97 2.09 6.20 -10.14
CA TRP A 97 0.94 5.36 -10.46
C TRP A 97 -0.32 6.15 -10.82
N LEU A 98 -0.46 7.38 -10.33
CA LEU A 98 -1.72 8.12 -10.40
C LEU A 98 -2.18 8.30 -11.86
N HIS A 99 -1.31 8.87 -12.70
CA HIS A 99 -1.68 9.18 -14.09
C HIS A 99 -1.89 7.90 -14.95
N PRO A 100 -0.96 6.92 -14.96
CA PRO A 100 -1.17 5.68 -15.73
C PRO A 100 -2.41 4.90 -15.29
N ALA A 101 -2.67 4.81 -13.98
CA ALA A 101 -3.84 4.13 -13.45
C ALA A 101 -5.13 4.83 -13.90
N PHE A 102 -5.16 6.16 -13.83
CA PHE A 102 -6.30 6.96 -14.25
C PHE A 102 -6.61 6.77 -15.74
N VAL A 103 -5.59 6.87 -16.60
CA VAL A 103 -5.74 6.64 -18.05
C VAL A 103 -6.24 5.23 -18.33
N ALA A 104 -5.69 4.21 -17.66
CA ALA A 104 -6.12 2.82 -17.83
C ALA A 104 -7.59 2.62 -17.43
N LEU A 105 -8.05 3.27 -16.36
CA LEU A 105 -9.45 3.23 -15.92
C LEU A 105 -10.38 3.96 -16.90
N CYS A 106 -9.95 5.06 -17.51
CA CYS A 106 -10.72 5.74 -18.56
C CYS A 106 -10.83 4.89 -19.84
N MET A 107 -9.73 4.26 -20.27
CA MET A 107 -9.70 3.48 -21.52
C MET A 107 -10.32 2.08 -21.40
N ARG A 108 -10.64 1.62 -20.18
CA ARG A 108 -11.23 0.29 -19.95
C ARG A 108 -12.62 0.19 -20.59
N ARG A 109 -12.97 -0.95 -21.21
CA ARG A 109 -14.30 -1.13 -21.82
C ARG A 109 -15.44 -1.13 -20.80
N THR A 110 -15.21 -1.72 -19.63
CA THR A 110 -16.20 -1.81 -18.55
C THR A 110 -16.19 -0.55 -17.69
N THR A 111 -17.38 -0.05 -17.38
CA THR A 111 -17.58 1.05 -16.41
C THR A 111 -17.16 0.62 -15.01
N LEU A 112 -17.00 1.59 -14.10
CA LEU A 112 -16.80 1.30 -12.69
C LEU A 112 -18.04 0.59 -12.13
N SER A 113 -17.84 -0.50 -11.40
CA SER A 113 -18.91 -1.09 -10.59
C SER A 113 -19.13 -0.25 -9.33
N LEU A 114 -20.28 -0.44 -8.66
CA LEU A 114 -20.55 0.22 -7.38
C LEU A 114 -19.50 -0.10 -6.31
N GLN A 115 -18.98 -1.32 -6.30
CA GLN A 115 -17.93 -1.73 -5.36
C GLN A 115 -16.63 -0.99 -5.64
N GLU A 116 -16.22 -0.89 -6.91
CA GLU A 116 -15.03 -0.14 -7.29
C GLU A 116 -15.19 1.36 -6.99
N ALA A 117 -16.34 1.95 -7.30
CA ALA A 117 -16.63 3.34 -7.02
C ALA A 117 -16.59 3.65 -5.51
N ALA A 118 -17.05 2.72 -4.66
CA ALA A 118 -17.00 2.87 -3.20
C ALA A 118 -15.57 2.89 -2.63
N THR A 119 -14.58 2.35 -3.36
CA THR A 119 -13.16 2.40 -2.96
C THR A 119 -12.45 3.68 -3.39
N LEU A 120 -13.04 4.44 -4.31
CA LEU A 120 -12.47 5.67 -4.83
C LEU A 120 -13.02 6.89 -4.09
N SER A 121 -12.27 7.99 -4.16
CA SER A 121 -12.84 9.27 -3.80
C SER A 121 -13.93 9.65 -4.81
N LEU A 122 -14.98 10.34 -4.35
CA LEU A 122 -16.03 10.86 -5.24
C LEU A 122 -15.43 11.69 -6.38
N GLN A 123 -14.39 12.47 -6.10
CA GLN A 123 -13.68 13.28 -7.07
C GLN A 123 -13.01 12.42 -8.16
N ASP A 124 -12.27 11.37 -7.78
CA ASP A 124 -11.64 10.47 -8.76
C ASP A 124 -12.72 9.74 -9.58
N THR A 125 -13.82 9.29 -8.97
CA THR A 125 -14.94 8.67 -9.69
C THR A 125 -15.54 9.61 -10.74
N LEU A 126 -15.84 10.86 -10.36
CA LEU A 126 -16.41 11.85 -11.27
C LEU A 126 -15.47 12.18 -12.42
N HIS A 127 -14.18 12.38 -12.14
CA HIS A 127 -13.22 12.65 -13.19
C HIS A 127 -13.07 11.47 -14.16
N ILE A 128 -13.04 10.23 -13.67
CA ILE A 128 -12.95 9.03 -14.52
C ILE A 128 -14.18 8.96 -15.41
N MET A 129 -15.39 9.12 -14.86
CA MET A 129 -16.62 9.04 -15.63
C MET A 129 -16.74 10.16 -16.67
N ALA A 130 -16.43 11.41 -16.30
CA ALA A 130 -16.46 12.53 -17.22
C ALA A 130 -15.43 12.37 -18.37
N ALA A 131 -14.22 11.90 -18.06
CA ALA A 131 -13.21 11.63 -19.07
C ALA A 131 -13.64 10.51 -20.03
N ARG A 132 -14.31 9.46 -19.51
CA ARG A 132 -14.84 8.37 -20.33
C ARG A 132 -15.94 8.81 -21.30
N GLU A 133 -16.81 9.73 -20.89
CA GLU A 133 -17.87 10.26 -21.76
C GLU A 133 -17.35 11.15 -22.89
N ALA A 134 -16.17 11.75 -22.70
CA ALA A 134 -15.53 12.62 -23.68
C ALA A 134 -14.66 11.88 -24.71
N LEU A 135 -14.43 10.57 -24.53
CA LEU A 135 -13.67 9.70 -25.44
C LEU A 135 -14.56 9.10 -26.52
#